data_AF-A7HDS1-F1
#
_entry.id   AF-A7HDS1-F1
#
_cell.length_a   1.000
_cell.length_b   1.000
_cell.length_c   1.000
_cell.angle_alpha   90.00
_cell.angle_beta   90.00
_cell.angle_gamma   90.00
#
_symmetry.space_group_name_H-M   'P 1'
#
loop_
_entity.id
_entity.type
_entity.pdbx_description
1 polymer ?
#
loop_
_entity_poly.entity_id
_entity_poly.type
_entity_poly.pdbx_seq_one_letter_code
_entity_poly.pdbx_strand_id
1 'polypeptide(L)'
;MNDRFARFALAISEVVGTPRAFLLALALVVVWGLSGPVFHFSDSWQLVINTGTTVVTFLMVFLIQATQNRETRALHLKLDELIRAQRRARNIFADLEHATDEELAQLEAEFRRVHARAEARRQAKEASRPH
;
A
#
# COMPACT_ATOMS: atom_id res chain seq x y z
N MET A 1 13.21 -5.45 11.76
CA MET A 1 12.91 -6.67 10.98
C MET A 1 13.65 -6.55 9.66
N ASN A 2 14.50 -7.52 9.31
CA ASN A 2 15.46 -7.40 8.21
C ASN A 2 14.78 -6.92 6.91
N ASP A 3 15.19 -5.74 6.42
CA ASP A 3 14.64 -5.08 5.23
C ASP A 3 14.70 -5.97 3.97
N ARG A 4 15.61 -6.95 3.95
CA ARG A 4 15.74 -7.97 2.90
C ARG A 4 14.59 -8.99 2.91
N PHE A 5 14.16 -9.45 4.08
CA PHE A 5 13.04 -10.39 4.19
C PHE A 5 11.73 -9.73 3.77
N ALA A 6 11.50 -8.48 4.20
CA ALA A 6 10.32 -7.72 3.81
C ALA A 6 10.25 -7.50 2.29
N ARG A 7 11.38 -7.13 1.65
CA ARG A 7 11.45 -6.98 0.19
C ARG A 7 11.24 -8.29 -0.56
N PHE A 8 11.85 -9.38 -0.09
CA PHE A 8 11.64 -10.71 -0.65
C PHE A 8 10.18 -11.15 -0.53
N ALA A 9 9.58 -10.94 0.63
CA ALA A 9 8.19 -11.29 0.88
C ALA A 9 7.23 -10.55 -0.05
N LEU A 10 7.45 -9.25 -0.23
CA LEU A 10 6.67 -8.41 -1.14
C LEU A 10 6.84 -8.84 -2.60
N ALA A 11 8.07 -9.13 -3.03
CA ALA A 11 8.33 -9.62 -4.38
C ALA A 11 7.60 -10.95 -4.67
N ILE A 12 7.60 -11.88 -3.71
CA ILE A 12 6.84 -13.13 -3.83
C ILE A 12 5.34 -12.86 -3.88
N SER A 13 4.82 -12.03 -2.97
CA SER A 13 3.39 -11.69 -2.94
C SER A 13 2.92 -11.04 -4.26
N GLU A 14 3.73 -10.14 -4.83
CA GLU A 14 3.44 -9.51 -6.12
C GLU A 14 3.41 -10.53 -7.26
N VAL A 15 4.37 -11.46 -7.31
CA VAL A 15 4.42 -12.49 -8.36
C VAL A 15 3.27 -13.48 -8.23
N VAL A 16 3.04 -14.02 -7.03
CA VAL A 16 1.99 -15.01 -6.74
C VAL A 16 0.59 -14.43 -6.92
N GLY A 17 0.41 -13.12 -6.70
CA GLY A 17 -0.85 -12.42 -6.90
C GLY A 17 -1.23 -12.16 -8.37
N THR A 18 -0.35 -12.43 -9.33
CA THR A 18 -0.67 -12.16 -10.75
C THR A 18 -1.59 -13.22 -11.37
N PRO A 19 -2.48 -12.85 -12.30
CA PRO A 19 -3.31 -13.81 -13.04
C PRO A 19 -2.50 -14.88 -13.79
N ARG A 20 -1.30 -14.53 -14.26
CA ARG A 20 -0.39 -15.46 -14.95
C ARG A 20 0.17 -16.52 -14.00
N ALA A 21 0.54 -16.15 -12.78
CA ALA A 21 1.00 -17.10 -11.77
C ALA A 21 -0.11 -18.07 -11.38
N PHE A 22 -1.35 -17.60 -11.27
CA PHE A 22 -2.52 -18.47 -11.05
C PHE A 22 -2.70 -19.49 -12.18
N LEU A 23 -2.63 -19.06 -13.45
CA LEU A 23 -2.75 -19.96 -14.59
C LEU A 23 -1.62 -21.00 -14.63
N LEU A 24 -0.39 -20.62 -14.30
CA LEU A 24 0.74 -21.54 -14.18
C LEU A 24 0.54 -22.55 -13.04
N ALA A 25 0.08 -22.09 -11.88
CA ALA A 25 -0.23 -22.97 -10.75
C ALA A 25 -1.35 -23.96 -11.09
N LEU A 26 -2.40 -23.49 -11.79
CA LEU A 26 -3.49 -24.35 -12.26
C LEU A 26 -2.98 -25.39 -13.27
N ALA A 27 -2.14 -25.00 -14.23
CA ALA A 27 -1.54 -25.92 -15.18
C ALA A 27 -0.69 -26.99 -14.49
N LEU A 28 0.10 -26.60 -13.47
CA LEU A 28 0.87 -27.55 -12.65
C LEU A 28 -0.03 -28.55 -11.91
N VAL A 29 -1.14 -28.09 -11.32
CA VAL A 29 -2.13 -28.97 -10.67
C VAL A 29 -2.77 -29.93 -11.67
N VAL A 30 -3.08 -29.47 -12.88
CA VAL A 30 -3.64 -30.33 -13.94
C VAL A 30 -2.62 -31.39 -14.38
N VAL A 31 -1.37 -31.00 -14.65
CA VAL A 31 -0.29 -31.94 -15.02
C VAL A 31 -0.06 -32.96 -13.90
N TRP A 32 -0.11 -32.52 -12.64
CA TRP A 32 -0.03 -33.42 -11.50
C TRP A 32 -1.19 -34.41 -11.46
N GLY A 33 -2.43 -33.93 -11.64
CA GLY A 33 -3.61 -34.79 -11.73
C GLY A 33 -3.52 -35.84 -12.83
N LEU A 34 -3.00 -35.45 -14.00
CA LEU A 34 -2.79 -36.33 -15.14
C LEU A 34 -1.66 -37.36 -14.93
N SER A 35 -0.73 -37.12 -14.01
CA SER A 35 0.27 -38.13 -13.64
C SER A 35 -0.31 -39.20 -12.71
N GLY A 36 -1.43 -38.93 -12.05
CA GLY A 36 -2.10 -39.84 -11.11
C GLY A 36 -2.35 -41.25 -11.65
N PRO A 37 -2.94 -41.44 -12.85
CA PRO A 37 -3.14 -42.76 -13.45
C PRO A 37 -1.85 -43.55 -13.67
N VAL A 38 -0.74 -42.89 -14.04
CA VAL A 38 0.58 -43.54 -14.22
C VAL A 38 1.09 -44.07 -12.88
N PHE A 39 0.89 -43.31 -11.81
CA PHE A 39 1.28 -43.67 -10.44
C PHE A 39 0.19 -44.43 -9.68
N HIS A 40 -0.87 -44.90 -10.35
CA HIS A 40 -1.99 -45.62 -9.77
C HIS A 40 -2.62 -44.91 -8.55
N PHE A 41 -2.57 -43.57 -8.52
CA PHE A 41 -2.99 -42.75 -7.38
C PHE A 41 -2.40 -43.21 -6.03
N SER A 42 -1.15 -43.68 -6.05
CA SER A 42 -0.45 -44.23 -4.88
C SER A 42 -0.37 -43.25 -3.70
N ASP A 43 -0.14 -43.80 -2.50
CA ASP A 43 0.04 -43.01 -1.29
C ASP A 43 1.20 -42.01 -1.41
N SER A 44 2.30 -42.38 -2.09
CA SER A 44 3.41 -41.46 -2.35
C SER A 44 3.01 -40.31 -3.26
N TRP A 45 2.17 -40.55 -4.27
CA TRP A 45 1.62 -39.50 -5.14
C TRP A 45 0.71 -38.55 -4.35
N GLN A 46 -0.17 -39.06 -3.49
CA GLN A 46 -1.00 -38.19 -2.66
C GLN A 46 -0.19 -37.41 -1.61
N LEU A 47 0.80 -38.06 -1.02
CA LEU A 47 1.66 -37.48 0.01
C LEU A 47 2.44 -36.28 -0.53
N VAL A 48 3.01 -36.37 -1.73
CA VAL A 48 3.82 -35.27 -2.30
C VAL A 48 3.02 -33.97 -2.41
N ILE A 49 1.79 -34.02 -2.94
CA ILE A 49 0.97 -32.81 -3.09
C ILE A 49 0.44 -32.31 -1.75
N ASN A 50 0.05 -33.22 -0.85
CA ASN A 50 -0.48 -32.85 0.46
C ASN A 50 0.61 -32.22 1.35
N THR A 51 1.76 -32.89 1.47
CA THR A 51 2.91 -32.39 2.24
C THR A 51 3.47 -31.11 1.62
N GLY A 52 3.60 -31.06 0.29
CA GLY A 52 4.08 -29.86 -0.41
C GLY A 52 3.17 -28.66 -0.17
N THR A 53 1.86 -28.83 -0.36
CA THR A 53 0.88 -27.77 -0.14
C THR A 53 0.85 -27.31 1.32
N THR A 54 1.02 -28.23 2.28
CA THR A 54 1.08 -27.89 3.71
C THR A 54 2.27 -26.99 4.02
N VAL A 55 3.47 -27.33 3.52
CA VAL A 55 4.68 -26.50 3.70
C VAL A 55 4.49 -25.12 3.05
N VAL A 56 4.00 -25.08 1.81
CA VAL A 56 3.73 -23.83 1.10
C VAL A 56 2.71 -22.97 1.86
N THR A 57 1.63 -23.58 2.36
CA THR A 57 0.60 -22.89 3.13
C THR A 57 1.16 -22.33 4.44
N PHE A 58 1.98 -23.11 5.15
CA PHE A 58 2.66 -22.64 6.38
C PHE A 58 3.54 -21.42 6.09
N LEU A 59 4.34 -21.46 5.03
CA LEU A 59 5.15 -20.31 4.59
C LEU A 59 4.27 -19.11 4.19
N MET A 60 3.16 -19.36 3.49
CA MET A 60 2.22 -18.33 3.06
C MET A 60 1.60 -17.60 4.26
N VAL A 61 1.30 -18.29 5.37
CA VAL A 61 0.82 -17.65 6.60
C VAL A 61 1.82 -16.60 7.11
N PHE A 62 3.11 -16.93 7.17
CA PHE A 62 4.14 -15.95 7.57
C PHE A 62 4.24 -14.78 6.57
N LEU A 63 4.14 -15.08 5.28
CA LEU A 63 4.20 -14.08 4.21
C LEU A 63 3.05 -13.07 4.30
N ILE A 64 1.83 -13.59 4.50
CA ILE A 64 0.62 -12.82 4.70
C ILE A 64 0.75 -11.97 5.96
N GLN A 65 1.17 -12.55 7.09
CA GLN A 65 1.36 -11.81 8.34
C GLN A 65 2.39 -10.67 8.19
N ALA A 66 3.50 -10.91 7.47
CA ALA A 66 4.50 -9.89 7.21
C ALA A 66 3.96 -8.72 6.37
N THR A 67 3.14 -9.03 5.36
CA THR A 67 2.51 -8.04 4.49
C THR A 67 1.42 -7.26 5.23
N GLN A 68 0.51 -7.97 5.91
CA GLN A 68 -0.59 -7.39 6.69
C GLN A 68 -0.10 -6.49 7.82
N ASN A 69 0.96 -6.88 8.54
CA ASN A 69 1.50 -6.05 9.63
C ASN A 69 1.96 -4.67 9.12
N ARG A 70 2.51 -4.60 7.90
CA ARG A 70 2.89 -3.33 7.26
C ARG A 70 1.67 -2.51 6.84
N GLU A 71 0.67 -3.17 6.25
CA GLU A 71 -0.57 -2.52 5.83
C GLU A 71 -1.35 -1.93 7.00
N THR A 72 -1.48 -2.67 8.11
CA THR A 72 -2.10 -2.18 9.35
C THR A 72 -1.39 -0.92 9.86
N ARG A 73 -0.06 -0.92 9.90
CA ARG A 73 0.69 0.27 10.34
C ARG A 73 0.46 1.48 9.43
N ALA A 74 0.39 1.28 8.12
CA ALA A 74 0.10 2.35 7.17
C ALA A 74 -1.33 2.89 7.32
N LEU A 75 -2.30 2.02 7.60
CA LEU A 75 -3.69 2.40 7.90
C LEU A 75 -3.77 3.28 9.15
N HIS A 76 -3.10 2.89 10.24
CA HIS A 76 -3.05 3.69 11.46
C HIS A 76 -2.47 5.09 11.20
N LEU A 77 -1.36 5.19 10.48
CA LEU A 77 -0.77 6.50 10.14
C LEU A 77 -1.70 7.38 9.31
N LYS A 78 -2.42 6.80 8.34
CA LYS A 78 -3.40 7.54 7.53
C LYS A 78 -4.57 8.03 8.39
N LEU A 79 -5.07 7.19 9.31
CA LEU A 79 -6.13 7.57 10.24
C LEU A 79 -5.67 8.66 11.20
N ASP A 80 -4.46 8.56 11.75
CA ASP A 80 -3.88 9.58 12.62
C ASP A 80 -3.78 10.93 11.90
N GLU A 81 -3.37 10.92 10.63
CA GLU A 81 -3.28 12.15 9.83
C GLU A 81 -4.67 12.74 9.52
N LEU A 82 -5.69 11.90 9.24
CA LEU A 82 -7.07 12.37 9.07
C LEU A 82 -7.63 12.99 10.36
N ILE A 83 -7.42 12.35 11.51
CA ILE A 83 -7.83 12.87 12.81
C ILE A 83 -7.11 14.19 13.10
N ARG A 84 -5.81 14.27 12.79
CA ARG A 84 -5.01 15.47 12.97
C ARG A 84 -5.47 16.61 12.06
N ALA A 85 -5.76 16.33 10.79
CA ALA A 85 -6.28 17.30 9.85
C ALA A 85 -7.64 17.86 10.32
N GLN A 86 -8.54 16.98 10.80
CA GLN A 86 -9.82 17.39 11.37
C GLN A 86 -9.64 18.24 12.63
N ARG A 87 -8.73 17.85 13.55
CA ARG A 87 -8.42 18.64 14.75
C ARG A 87 -7.81 19.99 14.38
N ARG A 88 -6.91 20.04 13.41
CA ARG A 88 -6.28 21.29 12.94
C ARG A 88 -7.30 22.22 12.30
N ALA A 89 -8.19 21.69 11.46
CA ALA A 89 -9.30 22.47 10.91
C ALA A 89 -10.17 23.03 12.04
N ARG A 90 -10.58 22.19 13.00
CA ARG A 90 -11.38 22.64 14.15
C ARG A 90 -10.67 23.68 15.02
N ASN A 91 -9.36 23.52 15.27
CA ASN A 91 -8.59 24.52 16.02
C ASN A 91 -8.48 25.84 15.26
N ILE A 92 -8.23 25.81 13.95
CA ILE A 92 -8.18 27.03 13.14
C ILE A 92 -9.53 27.75 13.15
N PHE A 93 -10.65 27.03 13.00
CA PHE A 93 -11.99 27.64 13.06
C PHE A 93 -12.35 28.16 14.45
N ALA A 94 -11.97 27.45 15.52
CA ALA A 94 -12.22 27.91 16.89
C ALA A 94 -11.35 29.15 17.25
N ASP A 95 -10.08 29.18 16.83
CA ASP A 95 -9.25 30.39 16.99
C ASP A 95 -9.79 31.55 16.16
N LEU A 96 -10.32 31.30 14.96
CA LEU A 96 -10.96 32.33 14.13
C LEU A 96 -12.23 32.92 14.76
N GLU A 97 -12.97 32.16 15.56
CA GLU A 97 -14.17 32.64 16.25
C GLU A 97 -13.85 33.59 17.43
N HIS A 98 -12.63 33.50 17.97
CA HIS A 98 -12.14 34.35 19.05
C HIS A 98 -11.04 35.34 18.62
N ALA A 99 -10.66 35.33 17.35
CA ALA A 99 -9.66 36.23 16.81
C ALA A 99 -10.17 37.67 16.75
N THR A 100 -9.30 38.61 17.05
CA THR A 100 -9.57 40.04 16.88
C THR A 100 -9.56 40.42 15.40
N ASP A 101 -10.24 41.52 15.03
CA ASP A 101 -10.28 42.02 13.64
C ASP A 101 -8.86 42.24 13.06
N GLU A 102 -7.92 42.63 13.92
CA GLU A 102 -6.53 42.90 13.53
C GLU A 102 -5.75 41.60 13.23
N GLU A 103 -6.01 40.53 13.99
CA GLU A 103 -5.48 39.18 13.71
C GLU A 103 -6.09 38.58 12.43
N LEU A 104 -7.39 38.80 12.20
CA LEU A 104 -8.07 38.41 10.96
C LEU A 104 -7.46 39.11 9.74
N ALA A 105 -7.22 40.42 9.84
CA ALA A 105 -6.60 41.21 8.78
C ALA A 105 -5.16 40.78 8.48
N GLN A 106 -4.38 40.42 9.52
CA GLN A 106 -3.04 39.86 9.36
C GLN A 106 -3.07 38.50 8.64
N LEU A 107 -4.00 37.62 8.99
CA LEU A 107 -4.16 36.32 8.35
C LEU A 107 -4.59 36.46 6.87
N GLU A 108 -5.52 37.36 6.57
CA GLU A 108 -5.96 37.65 5.20
C GLU A 108 -4.81 38.22 4.35
N ALA A 109 -3.99 39.10 4.94
CA ALA A 109 -2.79 39.64 4.31
C ALA A 109 -1.73 38.55 4.04
N GLU A 110 -1.56 37.60 4.95
CA GLU A 110 -0.67 36.46 4.76
C GLU A 110 -1.15 35.55 3.63
N PHE A 111 -2.45 35.21 3.60
CA PHE A 111 -3.04 34.42 2.51
C PHE A 111 -2.88 35.11 1.15
N ARG A 112 -3.17 36.41 1.05
CA ARG A 112 -2.93 37.19 -0.18
C ARG A 112 -1.48 37.12 -0.64
N ARG A 113 -0.51 37.21 0.28
CA ARG A 113 0.92 37.09 -0.04
C ARG A 113 1.29 35.69 -0.54
N VAL A 114 0.77 34.64 0.07
CA VAL A 114 1.05 33.25 -0.33
C VAL A 114 0.47 32.97 -1.73
N HIS A 115 -0.77 33.39 -2.00
CA HIS A 115 -1.39 33.27 -3.31
C HIS A 115 -0.63 34.04 -4.40
N ALA A 116 -0.27 35.30 -4.14
CA ALA A 116 0.51 36.11 -5.10
C ALA A 116 1.86 35.46 -5.44
N ARG A 117 2.55 34.88 -4.45
CA ARG A 117 3.82 34.16 -4.67
C ARG A 117 3.63 32.89 -5.49
N ALA A 118 2.54 32.16 -5.27
CA ALA A 118 2.23 30.93 -6.01
C ALA A 118 1.89 31.23 -7.48
N GLU A 119 1.13 32.29 -7.74
CA GLU A 119 0.81 32.75 -9.10
C GLU A 119 2.04 33.26 -9.85
N ALA A 120 2.87 34.09 -9.21
CA ALA A 120 4.13 34.54 -9.79
C ALA A 120 5.06 33.37 -10.14
N ARG A 121 5.13 32.34 -9.28
CA ARG A 121 5.87 31.10 -9.57
C ARG A 121 5.29 30.33 -10.75
N ARG A 122 3.97 30.28 -10.91
CA ARG A 122 3.31 29.64 -12.06
C ARG A 122 3.64 30.37 -13.36
N GLN A 123 3.48 31.70 -13.37
CA GLN A 123 3.76 32.54 -14.54
C GLN A 123 5.23 32.45 -14.98
N ALA A 124 6.17 32.47 -14.01
CA ALA A 124 7.59 32.29 -14.31
C ALA A 124 7.91 30.90 -14.91
N LYS A 125 7.17 29.86 -14.48
CA LYS A 125 7.30 28.49 -15.02
C LYS A 125 6.72 28.36 -16.42
N GLU A 126 5.63 29.05 -16.72
CA GLU A 126 5.01 29.10 -18.06
C GLU A 126 5.87 29.91 -19.03
N ALA A 127 6.45 31.03 -18.60
CA ALA A 127 7.34 31.85 -19.42
C ALA A 127 8.70 31.18 -19.75
N SER A 128 9.13 30.20 -18.94
CA SER A 128 10.38 29.44 -19.18
C SER A 128 10.19 28.15 -19.97
N ARG A 129 8.97 27.84 -20.46
CA ARG A 129 8.72 26.65 -21.27
C ARG A 129 9.00 26.98 -22.76
N PRO A 130 10.04 26.38 -23.40
CA PRO A 130 10.29 26.61 -24.81
C PRO A 130 9.19 25.94 -25.65
N HIS A 131 8.77 26.64 -26.72
CA HIS A 131 7.87 26.13 -27.76
C HIS A 131 8.54 25.02 -28.58
#